data_AF-A0A7C4TM53-F1
#
_entry.id   AF-A0A7C4TM53-F1
#
_cell.length_a   1.000
_cell.length_b   1.000
_cell.length_c   1.000
_cell.angle_alpha   90.00
_cell.angle_beta   90.00
_cell.angle_gamma   90.00
#
_symmetry.space_group_name_H-M   'P 1'
#
loop_
_entity.id
_entity.type
_entity.pdbx_description
1 polymer ?
#
loop_
_entity_poly.entity_id
_entity_poly.type
_entity_poly.pdbx_seq_one_letter_code
_entity_poly.pdbx_strand_id
1 'polypeptide(L)'
;MRIIIIGSRGRLGGVLSSMFSSAGHIVVGIDLFNAGRLDEEIRDADITLLAVPIAEGIRLVKKYQAMCPIIETSSVKRPFKEFRNGIISIHPLFGPLSVDEEGMKNIAFISDISPAGSIDIVRSLFPDFNIISMTADDHDRLAIQLQVIPYIISILSSRMMADCDVSTHSRKVFASLARVSVVQNGEVLKDTIRLNPFSRSAFLQILETLNEIGGEYIDSCPT
;
A
#
# COMPACT_ATOMS: atom_id res chain seq x y z
N MET A 1 -23.85 4.90 6.44
CA MET A 1 -23.28 3.72 7.12
C MET A 1 -22.47 4.18 8.31
N ARG A 2 -22.37 3.34 9.34
CA ARG A 2 -21.38 3.43 10.41
C ARG A 2 -20.12 2.68 9.99
N ILE A 3 -19.04 3.44 9.82
CA ILE A 3 -17.76 2.94 9.32
C ILE A 3 -16.72 3.05 10.42
N ILE A 4 -16.10 1.93 10.79
CA ILE A 4 -14.92 1.94 11.66
C ILE A 4 -13.66 1.99 10.82
N ILE A 5 -12.71 2.85 11.21
CA ILE A 5 -11.39 2.90 10.61
C ILE A 5 -10.36 2.64 11.70
N ILE A 6 -9.69 1.49 11.63
CA ILE A 6 -8.60 1.13 12.54
C ILE A 6 -7.28 1.61 11.93
N GLY A 7 -6.46 2.31 12.72
CA GLY A 7 -5.32 3.06 12.23
C GLY A 7 -5.70 4.46 11.72
N SER A 8 -6.77 5.04 12.28
CA SER A 8 -7.36 6.32 11.84
C SER A 8 -6.43 7.54 11.91
N ARG A 9 -5.38 7.52 12.74
CA ARG A 9 -4.34 8.58 12.75
C ARG A 9 -3.18 8.30 11.80
N GLY A 10 -3.17 7.14 11.15
CA GLY A 10 -2.23 6.83 10.07
C GLY A 10 -2.51 7.66 8.82
N ARG A 11 -1.55 7.71 7.90
CA ARG A 11 -1.66 8.48 6.64
C ARG A 11 -2.89 8.08 5.82
N LEU A 12 -3.03 6.78 5.53
CA LEU A 12 -4.18 6.27 4.77
C LEU A 12 -5.46 6.34 5.60
N GLY A 13 -5.42 5.94 6.87
CA GLY A 13 -6.58 5.98 7.76
C GLY A 13 -7.17 7.39 7.91
N GLY A 14 -6.34 8.42 7.99
CA GLY A 14 -6.78 9.82 8.05
C GLY A 14 -7.44 10.30 6.74
N VAL A 15 -6.92 9.87 5.59
CA VAL A 15 -7.53 10.14 4.28
C VAL A 15 -8.90 9.47 4.19
N LEU A 16 -8.98 8.17 4.52
CA LEU A 16 -10.25 7.43 4.53
C LEU A 16 -11.26 8.04 5.51
N SER A 17 -10.80 8.47 6.69
CA SER A 17 -11.66 9.09 7.72
C SER A 17 -12.29 10.38 7.20
N SER A 18 -11.47 11.24 6.59
CA SER A 18 -11.92 12.50 6.02
C SER A 18 -12.87 12.27 4.84
N MET A 19 -12.49 11.38 3.93
CA MET A 19 -13.26 11.08 2.72
C MET A 19 -14.65 10.53 3.05
N PHE A 20 -14.76 9.54 3.94
CA PHE A 20 -16.05 8.97 4.31
C PHE A 20 -16.90 9.89 5.16
N SER A 21 -16.29 10.72 6.02
CA SER A 21 -17.03 11.74 6.78
C SER A 21 -17.64 12.78 5.83
N SER A 22 -16.86 13.25 4.84
CA SER A 22 -17.34 14.18 3.80
C SER A 22 -18.44 13.58 2.93
N ALA A 23 -18.44 12.26 2.73
CA ALA A 23 -19.51 11.54 2.05
C ALA A 23 -20.77 11.32 2.93
N GLY A 24 -20.81 11.86 4.15
CA GLY A 24 -21.97 11.78 5.05
C GLY A 24 -22.08 10.46 5.84
N HIS A 25 -21.02 9.66 5.91
CA HIS A 25 -20.99 8.47 6.76
C HIS A 25 -20.69 8.80 8.22
N ILE A 26 -21.14 7.94 9.13
CA ILE A 26 -20.80 8.02 10.55
C ILE A 26 -19.46 7.30 10.72
N VAL A 27 -18.37 8.06 10.82
CA VAL A 27 -17.01 7.49 10.93
C VAL A 27 -16.57 7.42 12.39
N VAL A 28 -16.12 6.24 12.81
CA VAL A 28 -15.49 6.01 14.12
C VAL A 28 -14.03 5.64 13.92
N GLY A 29 -13.13 6.54 14.32
CA GLY A 29 -11.70 6.31 14.28
C GLY A 29 -11.19 5.54 15.51
N ILE A 30 -10.54 4.40 15.27
CA ILE A 30 -9.82 3.63 16.28
C ILE A 30 -8.32 3.69 15.97
N ASP A 31 -7.52 3.91 17.00
CA ASP A 31 -6.06 3.95 16.96
C ASP A 31 -5.48 3.58 18.35
N LEU A 32 -4.16 3.60 18.49
CA LEU A 32 -3.45 3.13 19.68
C LEU A 32 -3.94 3.78 20.99
N PHE A 33 -4.29 5.06 20.96
CA PHE A 33 -4.70 5.82 22.14
C PHE A 33 -6.13 5.50 22.63
N ASN A 34 -6.97 4.90 21.79
CA ASN A 34 -8.37 4.56 22.11
C ASN A 34 -8.74 3.11 21.76
N ALA A 35 -7.74 2.24 21.58
CA ALA A 35 -7.92 0.84 21.17
C ALA A 35 -8.86 0.06 22.08
N GLY A 36 -8.96 0.41 23.37
CA GLY A 36 -9.89 -0.22 24.32
C GLY A 36 -11.37 -0.08 23.97
N ARG A 37 -11.74 0.85 23.08
CA ARG A 37 -13.13 1.02 22.61
C ARG A 37 -13.52 0.05 21.50
N LEU A 38 -12.56 -0.59 20.84
CA LEU A 38 -12.81 -1.35 19.62
C LEU A 38 -13.85 -2.47 19.80
N ASP A 39 -13.76 -3.23 20.90
CA ASP A 39 -14.68 -4.35 21.17
C ASP A 39 -16.15 -3.90 21.28
N GLU A 40 -16.39 -2.68 21.75
CA GLU A 40 -17.73 -2.10 21.84
C GLU A 40 -18.19 -1.57 20.49
N GLU A 41 -17.35 -0.76 19.84
CA GLU A 41 -17.68 -0.05 18.61
C GLU A 41 -17.95 -1.02 17.46
N ILE A 42 -17.20 -2.12 17.38
CA ILE A 42 -17.23 -3.06 16.25
C ILE A 42 -18.54 -3.84 16.11
N ARG A 43 -19.32 -3.93 17.18
CA ARG A 43 -20.61 -4.63 17.17
C ARG A 43 -21.69 -3.89 16.39
N ASP A 44 -21.58 -2.57 16.31
CA ASP A 44 -22.57 -1.71 15.65
C ASP A 44 -22.11 -1.26 14.24
N ALA A 45 -20.94 -1.73 13.78
CA ALA A 45 -20.34 -1.30 12.53
C ALA A 45 -20.99 -1.98 11.32
N ASP A 46 -21.36 -1.18 10.31
CA ASP A 46 -21.74 -1.72 9.00
C ASP A 46 -20.50 -2.30 8.28
N ILE A 47 -19.34 -1.65 8.46
CA ILE A 47 -18.07 -2.07 7.89
C ILE A 47 -16.87 -1.53 8.67
N THR A 48 -15.79 -2.31 8.71
CA THR A 48 -14.52 -1.95 9.36
C THR A 48 -13.39 -1.96 8.35
N LEU A 49 -12.66 -0.84 8.22
CA LEU A 49 -11.47 -0.73 7.38
C LEU A 49 -10.19 -0.80 8.22
N LEU A 50 -9.23 -1.59 7.75
CA LEU A 50 -7.93 -1.80 8.40
C LEU A 50 -6.83 -1.00 7.68
N ALA A 51 -6.48 0.16 8.22
CA ALA A 51 -5.36 1.00 7.76
C ALA A 51 -4.15 0.88 8.71
N VAL A 52 -3.75 -0.36 8.97
CA VAL A 52 -2.69 -0.74 9.95
C VAL A 52 -1.59 -1.57 9.29
N PRO A 53 -0.41 -1.73 9.93
CA PRO A 53 0.62 -2.66 9.46
C PRO A 53 0.11 -4.08 9.26
N ILE A 54 0.73 -4.85 8.37
CA ILE A 54 0.18 -6.15 7.93
C ILE A 54 0.00 -7.14 9.09
N ALA A 55 0.99 -7.23 9.98
CA ALA A 55 0.92 -8.12 11.14
C ALA A 55 -0.25 -7.78 12.08
N GLU A 56 -0.55 -6.49 12.24
CA GLU A 56 -1.70 -6.01 13.01
C GLU A 56 -3.01 -6.36 12.29
N GLY A 57 -3.07 -6.12 10.98
CA GLY A 57 -4.23 -6.44 10.15
C GLY A 57 -4.62 -7.93 10.25
N ILE A 58 -3.65 -8.83 10.14
CA ILE A 58 -3.87 -10.28 10.30
C ILE A 58 -4.45 -10.61 11.69
N ARG A 59 -3.92 -9.98 12.75
CA ARG A 59 -4.43 -10.18 14.12
C ARG A 59 -5.87 -9.73 14.27
N LEU A 60 -6.20 -8.56 13.71
CA LEU A 60 -7.55 -7.99 13.78
C LEU A 60 -8.55 -8.81 12.96
N VAL A 61 -8.19 -9.26 11.77
CA VAL A 61 -9.03 -10.17 10.97
C VAL A 61 -9.34 -11.44 11.75
N LYS A 62 -8.32 -12.09 12.35
CA LYS A 62 -8.51 -13.31 13.16
C LYS A 62 -9.48 -13.09 14.32
N LYS A 63 -9.42 -11.91 14.96
CA LYS A 63 -10.27 -11.60 16.12
C LYS A 63 -11.70 -11.23 15.73
N TYR A 64 -11.90 -10.50 14.63
CA TYR A 64 -13.15 -9.77 14.39
C TYR A 64 -13.91 -10.10 13.09
N GLN A 65 -13.35 -10.88 12.17
CA GLN A 65 -14.01 -11.16 10.87
C GLN A 65 -15.39 -11.82 10.99
N ALA A 66 -15.67 -12.51 12.11
CA ALA A 66 -16.98 -13.12 12.37
C ALA A 66 -18.00 -12.14 12.98
N MET A 67 -17.56 -10.95 13.40
CA MET A 67 -18.39 -9.96 14.09
C MET A 67 -18.86 -8.84 13.16
N CYS A 68 -18.06 -8.47 12.16
CA CYS A 68 -18.41 -7.43 11.20
C CYS A 68 -17.70 -7.66 9.85
N PRO A 69 -18.22 -7.09 8.75
CA PRO A 69 -17.50 -7.04 7.48
C PRO A 69 -16.20 -6.25 7.61
N ILE A 70 -15.09 -6.84 7.14
CA ILE A 70 -13.76 -6.22 7.19
C ILE A 70 -13.27 -5.93 5.77
N ILE A 71 -12.74 -4.72 5.56
CA ILE A 71 -11.92 -4.36 4.41
C ILE A 71 -10.47 -4.21 4.86
N GLU A 72 -9.57 -5.05 4.36
CA GLU A 72 -8.12 -4.86 4.53
C GLU A 72 -7.55 -4.05 3.37
N THR A 73 -6.67 -3.09 3.67
CA THR A 73 -6.13 -2.13 2.69
C THR A 73 -4.61 -2.19 2.55
N SER A 74 -3.98 -3.31 2.90
CA SER A 74 -2.52 -3.45 2.92
C SER A 74 -1.88 -3.24 1.55
N SER A 75 -0.56 -3.08 1.46
CA SER A 75 0.14 -2.98 0.17
C SER A 75 0.64 -4.32 -0.38
N VAL A 76 0.46 -5.43 0.35
CA VAL A 76 0.83 -6.80 -0.08
C VAL A 76 -0.30 -7.74 0.24
N LYS A 77 -0.76 -8.53 -0.73
CA LYS A 77 -1.98 -9.33 -0.61
C LYS A 77 -1.74 -10.75 -0.17
N ARG A 78 -0.57 -11.32 -0.51
CA ARG A 78 -0.22 -12.71 -0.19
C ARG A 78 -0.51 -13.11 1.27
N PRO A 79 -0.20 -12.30 2.31
CA PRO A 79 -0.46 -12.67 3.70
C PRO A 79 -1.94 -12.83 4.05
N PHE A 80 -2.86 -12.20 3.31
CA PHE A 80 -4.29 -12.25 3.58
C PHE A 80 -5.03 -13.38 2.84
N LYS A 81 -4.33 -14.16 2.00
CA LYS A 81 -4.95 -15.30 1.27
C LYS A 81 -5.52 -16.37 2.21
N GLU A 82 -5.04 -16.48 3.45
CA GLU A 82 -5.61 -17.40 4.45
C GLU A 82 -7.06 -17.04 4.83
N PHE A 83 -7.50 -15.80 4.58
CA PHE A 83 -8.84 -15.29 4.90
C PHE A 83 -9.77 -15.22 3.68
N ARG A 84 -9.51 -16.04 2.66
CA ARG A 84 -10.29 -16.08 1.43
C ARG A 84 -11.79 -16.24 1.73
N ASN A 85 -12.61 -15.40 1.08
CA ASN A 85 -14.05 -15.26 1.26
C ASN A 85 -14.49 -14.81 2.67
N GLY A 86 -13.56 -14.48 3.57
CA GLY A 86 -13.85 -13.97 4.92
C GLY A 86 -13.73 -12.46 5.05
N ILE A 87 -12.97 -11.81 4.15
CA ILE A 87 -12.72 -10.36 4.17
C ILE A 87 -12.71 -9.78 2.76
N ILE A 88 -13.03 -8.50 2.62
CA ILE A 88 -12.82 -7.75 1.39
C ILE A 88 -11.37 -7.26 1.39
N SER A 89 -10.62 -7.55 0.32
CA SER A 89 -9.22 -7.17 0.20
C SER A 89 -9.06 -6.17 -0.94
N ILE A 90 -8.50 -5.00 -0.60
CA ILE A 90 -8.23 -3.95 -1.57
C ILE A 90 -6.83 -3.36 -1.38
N HIS A 91 -6.35 -2.63 -2.38
CA HIS A 91 -5.22 -1.72 -2.24
C HIS A 91 -5.62 -0.36 -2.81
N PRO A 92 -5.87 0.64 -1.96
CA PRO A 92 -5.96 2.02 -2.39
C PRO A 92 -4.60 2.43 -2.97
N LEU A 93 -4.52 2.66 -4.28
CA LEU A 93 -3.28 3.09 -4.95
C LEU A 93 -3.08 4.61 -4.87
N PHE A 94 -3.61 5.20 -3.80
CA PHE A 94 -3.53 6.61 -3.50
C PHE A 94 -3.17 6.82 -2.03
N GLY A 95 -2.68 8.02 -1.72
CA GLY A 95 -2.40 8.43 -0.34
C GLY A 95 -2.68 9.93 -0.15
N PRO A 96 -2.25 10.50 0.98
CA PRO A 96 -2.48 11.93 1.27
C PRO A 96 -1.95 12.89 0.20
N LEU A 97 -0.99 12.44 -0.62
CA LEU A 97 -0.35 13.24 -1.65
C LEU A 97 -0.97 13.09 -3.04
N SER A 98 -1.85 12.10 -3.24
CA SER A 98 -2.38 11.77 -4.58
C SER A 98 -3.90 11.56 -4.62
N VAL A 99 -4.59 11.60 -3.48
CA VAL A 99 -6.06 11.39 -3.44
C VAL A 99 -6.83 12.46 -4.23
N ASP A 100 -6.30 13.68 -4.28
CA ASP A 100 -6.88 14.81 -5.01
C ASP A 100 -6.30 14.98 -6.43
N GLU A 101 -5.37 14.11 -6.84
CA GLU A 101 -4.73 14.17 -8.16
C GLU A 101 -5.59 13.44 -9.21
N GLU A 102 -5.85 14.12 -10.32
CA GLU A 102 -6.61 13.57 -11.43
C GLU A 102 -5.90 12.33 -12.01
N GLY A 103 -6.65 11.26 -12.25
CA GLY A 103 -6.11 9.99 -12.75
C GLY A 103 -5.45 9.08 -11.68
N MET A 104 -5.30 9.55 -10.43
CA MET A 104 -4.68 8.76 -9.35
C MET A 104 -5.68 8.06 -8.43
N LYS A 105 -6.98 8.15 -8.73
CA LYS A 105 -8.08 7.51 -7.99
C LYS A 105 -8.27 6.03 -8.37
N ASN A 106 -7.24 5.21 -8.15
CA ASN A 106 -7.27 3.79 -8.47
C ASN A 106 -7.32 2.92 -7.20
N ILE A 107 -8.10 1.84 -7.24
CA ILE A 107 -8.16 0.83 -6.18
C ILE A 107 -8.02 -0.54 -6.83
N ALA A 108 -7.03 -1.31 -6.41
CA ALA A 108 -6.97 -2.73 -6.76
C ALA A 108 -7.92 -3.52 -5.87
N PHE A 109 -8.86 -4.25 -6.45
CA PHE A 109 -9.76 -5.18 -5.76
C PHE A 109 -9.26 -6.60 -5.95
N ILE A 110 -9.13 -7.36 -4.86
CA ILE A 110 -8.53 -8.69 -4.90
C ILE A 110 -9.59 -9.78 -4.94
N SER A 111 -9.83 -10.31 -6.14
CA SER A 111 -10.97 -11.19 -6.43
C SER A 111 -10.84 -12.60 -5.86
N ASP A 112 -9.62 -13.09 -5.62
CA ASP A 112 -9.38 -14.43 -5.07
C ASP A 112 -9.24 -14.44 -3.53
N ILE A 113 -9.33 -13.28 -2.88
CA ILE A 113 -9.47 -13.13 -1.42
C ILE A 113 -10.88 -12.68 -1.06
N SER A 114 -11.44 -11.74 -1.82
CA SER A 114 -12.71 -11.11 -1.48
C SER A 114 -13.92 -12.01 -1.76
N PRO A 115 -15.00 -11.97 -0.94
CA PRO A 115 -16.24 -12.66 -1.23
C PRO A 115 -16.82 -12.27 -2.60
N ALA A 116 -17.47 -13.23 -3.26
CA ALA A 116 -18.15 -12.96 -4.53
C ALA A 116 -19.19 -11.83 -4.38
N GLY A 117 -19.25 -10.91 -5.34
CA GLY A 117 -20.15 -9.75 -5.34
C GLY A 117 -19.71 -8.59 -4.43
N SER A 118 -18.73 -8.77 -3.55
CA SER A 118 -18.29 -7.70 -2.62
C SER A 118 -17.63 -6.50 -3.32
N ILE A 119 -17.27 -6.61 -4.60
CA ILE A 119 -16.79 -5.48 -5.41
C ILE A 119 -17.82 -4.33 -5.47
N ASP A 120 -19.12 -4.62 -5.36
CA ASP A 120 -20.17 -3.59 -5.40
C ASP A 120 -20.21 -2.78 -4.10
N ILE A 121 -19.81 -3.37 -2.97
CA ILE A 121 -19.58 -2.65 -1.71
C ILE A 121 -18.43 -1.65 -1.89
N VAL A 122 -17.35 -2.08 -2.54
CA VAL A 122 -16.20 -1.20 -2.83
C VAL A 122 -16.60 -0.07 -3.77
N ARG A 123 -17.36 -0.35 -4.83
CA ARG A 123 -17.88 0.70 -5.74
C ARG A 123 -18.79 1.69 -5.02
N SER A 124 -19.64 1.22 -4.11
CA SER A 124 -20.51 2.09 -3.32
C SER A 124 -19.74 2.99 -2.35
N LEU A 125 -18.64 2.48 -1.79
CA LEU A 125 -17.77 3.26 -0.89
C LEU A 125 -16.91 4.27 -1.65
N PHE A 126 -16.54 3.94 -2.89
CA PHE A 126 -15.60 4.73 -3.70
C PHE A 126 -16.19 5.00 -5.10
N PRO A 127 -17.29 5.77 -5.22
CA PRO A 127 -18.05 5.91 -6.47
C PRO A 127 -17.25 6.54 -7.61
N ASP A 128 -16.31 7.44 -7.30
CA ASP A 128 -15.49 8.15 -8.29
C ASP A 128 -14.12 7.49 -8.54
N PHE A 129 -13.89 6.28 -8.02
CA PHE A 129 -12.63 5.58 -8.15
C PHE A 129 -12.69 4.48 -9.21
N ASN A 130 -11.60 4.33 -9.94
CA ASN A 130 -11.40 3.23 -10.85
C ASN A 130 -11.05 1.96 -10.05
N ILE A 131 -11.96 0.98 -10.05
CA ILE A 131 -11.79 -0.29 -9.33
C ILE A 131 -11.28 -1.36 -10.30
N ILE A 132 -10.03 -1.80 -10.11
CA ILE A 132 -9.35 -2.76 -10.96
C ILE A 132 -9.32 -4.13 -10.26
N SER A 133 -10.07 -5.09 -10.79
CA SER A 133 -10.10 -6.45 -10.24
C SER A 133 -8.91 -7.29 -10.70
N MET A 134 -8.22 -7.95 -9.77
CA MET A 134 -7.10 -8.85 -10.06
C MET A 134 -6.94 -9.90 -8.95
N THR A 135 -6.11 -10.92 -9.16
CA THR A 135 -5.76 -11.86 -8.09
C THR A 135 -4.69 -11.29 -7.16
N ALA A 136 -4.53 -11.87 -5.97
CA ALA A 136 -3.50 -11.49 -5.01
C ALA A 136 -2.09 -11.67 -5.59
N ASP A 137 -1.89 -12.73 -6.38
CA ASP A 137 -0.58 -13.02 -6.99
C ASP A 137 -0.30 -12.05 -8.14
N ASP A 138 -1.30 -11.71 -8.97
CA ASP A 138 -1.15 -10.69 -10.03
C ASP A 138 -0.88 -9.30 -9.43
N HIS A 139 -1.60 -8.94 -8.37
CA HIS A 139 -1.37 -7.71 -7.62
C HIS A 139 0.08 -7.64 -7.11
N ASP A 140 0.53 -8.68 -6.39
CA ASP A 140 1.85 -8.65 -5.77
C ASP A 140 2.97 -8.68 -6.82
N ARG A 141 2.75 -9.30 -7.99
CA ARG A 141 3.66 -9.17 -9.15
C ARG A 141 3.69 -7.76 -9.70
N LEU A 142 2.53 -7.13 -9.88
CA LEU A 142 2.43 -5.75 -10.37
C LEU A 142 3.09 -4.76 -9.39
N ALA A 143 2.93 -4.98 -8.09
CA ALA A 143 3.55 -4.19 -7.03
C ALA A 143 5.09 -4.22 -7.11
N ILE A 144 5.70 -5.22 -7.76
CA ILE A 144 7.14 -5.23 -8.01
C ILE A 144 7.56 -4.03 -8.85
N GLN A 145 6.87 -3.83 -9.99
CA GLN A 145 7.19 -2.76 -10.92
C GLN A 145 6.73 -1.40 -10.37
N LEU A 146 5.58 -1.35 -9.70
CA LEU A 146 4.99 -0.09 -9.24
C LEU A 146 5.57 0.42 -7.92
N GLN A 147 6.06 -0.46 -7.04
CA GLN A 147 6.49 -0.09 -5.69
C GLN A 147 7.88 -0.62 -5.33
N VAL A 148 8.12 -1.93 -5.43
CA VAL A 148 9.37 -2.54 -4.91
C VAL A 148 10.61 -2.03 -5.65
N ILE A 149 10.63 -2.07 -6.99
CA ILE A 149 11.76 -1.55 -7.78
C ILE A 149 11.97 -0.05 -7.52
N PRO A 150 10.95 0.82 -7.62
CA PRO A 150 11.09 2.23 -7.26
C PRO A 150 11.64 2.47 -5.84
N TYR A 151 11.20 1.67 -4.85
CA TYR A 151 11.71 1.77 -3.49
C TYR A 151 13.18 1.36 -3.37
N ILE A 152 13.59 0.28 -4.04
CA ILE A 152 14.99 -0.15 -4.05
C ILE A 152 15.87 0.92 -4.71
N ILE A 153 15.48 1.42 -5.89
CA ILE A 153 16.20 2.49 -6.59
C ILE A 153 16.27 3.75 -5.74
N SER A 154 15.19 4.10 -5.04
CA SER A 154 15.18 5.24 -4.12
C SER A 154 16.16 5.08 -2.96
N ILE A 155 16.19 3.89 -2.33
CA ILE A 155 17.13 3.58 -1.25
C ILE A 155 18.57 3.60 -1.76
N LEU A 156 18.84 3.02 -2.92
CA LEU A 156 20.16 3.06 -3.56
C LEU A 156 20.58 4.50 -3.83
N SER A 157 19.69 5.29 -4.44
CA SER A 157 19.93 6.70 -4.73
C SER A 157 20.26 7.46 -3.44
N SER A 158 19.45 7.30 -2.40
CA SER A 158 19.67 7.95 -1.10
C SER A 158 21.00 7.56 -0.44
N ARG A 159 21.48 6.33 -0.63
CA ARG A 159 22.77 5.86 -0.07
C ARG A 159 23.98 6.31 -0.89
N MET A 160 23.81 6.50 -2.19
CA MET A 160 24.87 6.91 -3.12
C MET A 160 24.99 8.43 -3.23
N MET A 161 24.00 9.19 -2.74
CA MET A 161 24.07 10.64 -2.70
C MET A 161 25.23 11.09 -1.80
N ALA A 162 26.24 11.73 -2.41
CA ALA A 162 27.31 12.40 -1.68
C ALA A 162 26.90 13.83 -1.28
N ASP A 163 27.41 14.27 -0.13
CA ASP A 163 27.40 15.68 0.27
C ASP A 163 28.35 16.45 -0.63
N CYS A 164 27.85 17.54 -1.22
CA CYS A 164 28.60 18.37 -2.15
C CYS A 164 27.81 19.67 -2.35
N ASP A 165 28.51 20.79 -2.48
CA ASP A 165 27.88 22.12 -2.57
C ASP A 165 27.43 22.49 -3.99
N VAL A 166 27.82 21.70 -5.00
CA VAL A 166 27.50 21.98 -6.40
C VAL A 166 26.18 21.32 -6.80
N SER A 167 25.16 22.14 -7.09
CA SER A 167 23.87 21.65 -7.60
C SER A 167 23.84 21.69 -9.13
N THR A 168 23.62 20.52 -9.76
CA THR A 168 23.35 20.39 -11.20
C THR A 168 21.93 19.88 -11.44
N HIS A 169 21.43 19.97 -12.68
CA HIS A 169 20.12 19.41 -13.04
C HIS A 169 20.09 17.89 -12.80
N SER A 170 21.11 17.15 -13.25
CA SER A 170 21.23 15.70 -13.03
C SER A 170 21.20 15.35 -11.54
N ARG A 171 21.83 16.16 -10.69
CA ARG A 171 21.79 15.95 -9.24
C ARG A 171 20.41 16.20 -8.63
N LYS A 172 19.66 17.19 -9.13
CA LYS A 172 18.26 17.42 -8.71
C LYS A 172 17.36 16.24 -9.07
N VAL A 173 17.53 15.69 -10.27
CA VAL A 173 16.81 14.47 -10.69
C VAL A 173 17.21 13.27 -9.83
N PHE A 174 18.49 13.08 -9.54
CA PHE A 174 18.93 12.01 -8.66
C PHE A 174 18.38 12.14 -7.23
N ALA A 175 18.34 13.37 -6.71
CA ALA A 175 17.73 13.66 -5.42
C ALA A 175 16.21 13.40 -5.41
N SER A 176 15.49 13.60 -6.52
CA SER A 176 14.06 13.28 -6.58
C SER A 176 13.80 11.77 -6.50
N LEU A 177 14.66 10.94 -7.11
CA LEU A 177 14.61 9.48 -6.95
C LEU A 177 14.80 9.07 -5.48
N ALA A 178 15.78 9.66 -4.79
CA ALA A 178 16.03 9.38 -3.36
C ALA A 178 14.85 9.73 -2.45
N ARG A 179 14.03 10.73 -2.82
CA ARG A 179 12.89 11.17 -2.01
C ARG A 179 11.74 10.16 -1.93
N VAL A 180 11.59 9.24 -2.88
CA VAL A 180 10.47 8.28 -2.87
C VAL A 180 10.42 7.49 -1.57
N SER A 181 11.55 6.93 -1.14
CA SER A 181 11.67 6.16 0.11
C SER A 181 11.50 7.01 1.37
N VAL A 182 11.89 8.28 1.32
CA VAL A 182 11.77 9.24 2.43
C VAL A 182 10.33 9.68 2.66
N VAL A 183 9.60 9.91 1.57
CA VAL A 183 8.18 10.32 1.63
C VAL A 183 7.30 9.16 2.07
N GLN A 184 7.72 7.91 1.87
CA GLN A 184 6.95 6.75 2.30
C GLN A 184 7.15 6.42 3.78
N ASN A 185 6.12 5.81 4.38
CA ASN A 185 6.22 5.27 5.72
C ASN A 185 7.18 4.08 5.68
N GLY A 186 8.24 4.13 6.50
CA GLY A 186 9.30 3.14 6.49
C GLY A 186 8.84 1.72 6.85
N GLU A 187 7.78 1.56 7.65
CA GLU A 187 7.20 0.25 7.94
C GLU A 187 6.45 -0.30 6.74
N VAL A 188 5.62 0.52 6.08
CA VAL A 188 4.91 0.13 4.85
C VAL A 188 5.90 -0.30 3.78
N LEU A 189 6.96 0.49 3.55
CA LEU A 189 8.00 0.16 2.60
C LEU A 189 8.66 -1.19 2.95
N LYS A 190 9.03 -1.40 4.22
CA LYS A 190 9.66 -2.64 4.66
C LYS A 190 8.73 -3.83 4.47
N ASP A 191 7.46 -3.70 4.82
CA ASP A 191 6.45 -4.74 4.65
C ASP A 191 6.24 -5.05 3.17
N THR A 192 6.12 -4.03 2.31
CA THR A 192 6.00 -4.20 0.85
C THR A 192 7.15 -5.02 0.28
N ILE A 193 8.38 -4.73 0.69
CA ILE A 193 9.54 -5.47 0.20
C ILE A 193 9.63 -6.88 0.84
N ARG A 194 9.48 -6.99 2.16
CA ARG A 194 9.75 -8.24 2.88
C ARG A 194 8.66 -9.28 2.73
N LEU A 195 7.40 -8.86 2.64
CA LEU A 195 6.26 -9.76 2.65
C LEU A 195 5.76 -10.09 1.24
N ASN A 196 6.22 -9.36 0.21
CA ASN A 196 5.94 -9.71 -1.17
C ASN A 196 6.85 -10.86 -1.63
N PRO A 197 6.29 -12.02 -2.03
CA PRO A 197 7.07 -13.20 -2.40
C PRO A 197 7.90 -13.01 -3.67
N PHE A 198 7.59 -12.00 -4.48
CA PHE A 198 8.29 -11.70 -5.74
C PHE A 198 9.41 -10.66 -5.57
N SER A 199 9.62 -10.11 -4.37
CA SER A 199 10.66 -9.09 -4.17
C SER A 199 12.06 -9.60 -4.49
N ARG A 200 12.34 -10.89 -4.27
CA ARG A 200 13.65 -11.47 -4.61
C ARG A 200 13.97 -11.36 -6.10
N SER A 201 13.00 -11.55 -6.99
CA SER A 201 13.24 -11.39 -8.42
C SER A 201 13.51 -9.94 -8.79
N ALA A 202 12.90 -8.97 -8.08
CA ALA A 202 13.19 -7.54 -8.27
C ALA A 202 14.66 -7.22 -7.98
N PHE A 203 15.22 -7.75 -6.88
CA PHE A 203 16.64 -7.57 -6.56
C PHE A 203 17.55 -8.20 -7.62
N LEU A 204 17.23 -9.41 -8.08
CA LEU A 204 18.03 -10.07 -9.13
C LEU A 204 17.98 -9.30 -10.44
N GLN A 205 16.81 -8.82 -10.84
CA GLN A 205 16.64 -8.00 -12.05
C GLN A 205 17.49 -6.74 -11.97
N ILE A 206 17.50 -6.04 -10.84
CA ILE A 206 18.33 -4.83 -10.67
C ILE A 206 19.82 -5.17 -10.78
N LEU A 207 20.27 -6.26 -10.18
CA LEU A 207 21.67 -6.69 -10.26
C LEU A 207 22.09 -7.07 -11.68
N GLU A 208 21.23 -7.80 -12.40
CA GLU A 208 21.44 -8.16 -13.81
C GLU A 208 21.58 -6.90 -14.67
N THR A 209 20.64 -5.96 -14.55
CA THR A 209 20.71 -4.67 -15.26
C THR A 209 21.97 -3.87 -14.92
N LEU A 210 22.42 -3.86 -13.66
CA LEU A 210 23.67 -3.19 -13.28
C LEU A 210 24.91 -3.85 -13.92
N ASN A 211 24.94 -5.18 -14.02
CA ASN A 211 26.03 -5.90 -14.67
C ASN A 211 26.05 -5.65 -16.18
N GLU A 212 24.87 -5.61 -16.84
CA GLU A 212 24.75 -5.28 -18.26
C GLU A 212 25.30 -3.87 -18.54
N ILE A 213 24.94 -2.88 -17.72
CA ILE A 213 25.49 -1.52 -17.80
C ILE A 213 27.01 -1.52 -17.61
N GLY A 214 27.52 -2.30 -16.66
CA GLY A 214 28.97 -2.45 -16.47
C GLY A 214 29.67 -2.98 -17.72
N GLY A 215 29.13 -4.04 -18.32
CA GLY A 215 29.63 -4.61 -19.56
C GLY A 215 29.60 -3.62 -20.74
N GLU A 216 28.51 -2.85 -20.86
CA GLU A 216 28.32 -1.89 -21.96
C GLU A 216 29.24 -0.67 -21.86
N TYR A 217 29.50 -0.13 -20.66
CA TYR A 217 30.16 1.17 -20.50
C TYR A 217 31.55 1.11 -19.85
N ILE A 218 31.88 0.06 -19.11
CA ILE A 218 33.16 -0.09 -18.39
C ILE A 218 34.04 -1.10 -19.11
N ASP A 219 33.53 -2.31 -19.34
CA ASP A 219 34.33 -3.43 -19.86
C ASP A 219 34.57 -3.36 -21.39
N SER A 220 33.80 -2.53 -22.09
CA SER A 220 33.91 -2.28 -23.53
C SER A 220 34.93 -1.19 -23.91
N CYS A 221 35.56 -0.52 -22.93
CA CYS A 221 36.64 0.42 -23.21
C CYS A 221 37.88 -0.34 -23.72
N PRO A 222 38.45 0.01 -24.90
CA PRO A 222 39.75 -0.52 -25.29
C PRO A 222 40.79 -0.03 -24.27
N THR A 223 41.50 -0.98 -23.66
CA THR A 223 42.72 -0.72 -22.87
C THR A 223 43.80 -0.07 -23.72
#